data_AF-A0A0D1KCG6-F1
#
_entry.id   AF-A0A0D1KCG6-F1
#
_cell.length_a   1.000
_cell.length_b   1.000
_cell.length_c   1.000
_cell.angle_alpha   90.00
_cell.angle_beta   90.00
_cell.angle_gamma   90.00
#
_symmetry.space_group_name_H-M   'P 1'
#
loop_
_entity.id
_entity.type
_entity.pdbx_description
1 polymer ?
#
loop_
_entity_poly.entity_id
_entity_poly.type
_entity_poly.pdbx_seq_one_letter_code
_entity_poly.pdbx_strand_id
1 'polypeptide(L)' 'MLEHAHVVVTPGEIFGSNGKRHVRISMVSKQEDLREFVTRIQKLNLPFGSLQETSR' A
#
# COMPACT_ATOMS: atom_id res chain seq x y z
N MET A 1 4.81 -6.44 -4.55
CA MET A 1 3.39 -6.00 -4.57
C MET A 1 2.72 -6.29 -5.90
N LEU A 2 3.25 -5.84 -7.04
CA LEU A 2 2.64 -6.11 -8.35
C LEU A 2 2.51 -7.60 -8.65
N GLU A 3 3.61 -8.34 -8.60
CA GLU A 3 3.62 -9.79 -8.93
C GLU A 3 2.82 -10.63 -7.93
N HIS A 4 3.00 -10.39 -6.63
CA HIS A 4 2.50 -11.26 -5.57
C HIS A 4 1.11 -10.87 -5.02
N ALA A 5 0.70 -9.62 -5.21
CA ALA A 5 -0.60 -9.11 -4.75
C ALA A 5 -1.39 -8.44 -5.86
N HIS A 6 -0.94 -8.43 -7.11
CA HIS A 6 -1.67 -7.84 -8.24
C HIS A 6 -2.13 -6.41 -7.96
N VAL A 7 -1.23 -5.61 -7.37
CA VAL A 7 -1.47 -4.23 -6.95
C VAL A 7 -0.34 -3.35 -7.48
N VAL A 8 -0.71 -2.28 -8.19
CA VAL A 8 0.23 -1.25 -8.67
C VAL A 8 0.37 -0.18 -7.60
N VAL A 9 1.62 0.18 -7.28
CA VAL A 9 1.98 1.30 -6.40
C VAL A 9 3.09 2.10 -7.07
N THR A 10 3.28 3.35 -6.64
CA THR A 10 4.43 4.14 -7.05
C THR A 10 5.57 3.97 -6.04
N PRO A 11 6.78 3.50 -6.43
CA PRO A 11 7.93 3.46 -5.54
C PRO A 11 8.29 4.87 -5.05
N GLY A 12 8.53 5.05 -3.76
CA GLY A 12 8.79 6.37 -3.18
C GLY A 12 10.11 7.00 -3.63
N GLU A 13 11.08 6.19 -4.07
CA GLU A 13 12.40 6.66 -4.53
C GLU A 13 12.32 7.68 -5.68
N ILE A 14 11.28 7.63 -6.50
CA ILE A 14 11.09 8.60 -7.59
C ILE A 14 10.79 10.03 -7.07
N PHE A 15 10.48 10.19 -5.78
CA PHE A 15 10.22 11.46 -5.11
C PHE A 15 11.43 11.96 -4.29
N GLY A 16 12.61 11.35 -4.46
CA GLY A 16 13.85 11.71 -3.78
C GLY A 16 14.29 10.69 -2.72
N SER A 17 15.49 10.89 -2.18
CA SER A 17 16.17 9.94 -1.28
C SER A 17 15.36 9.61 -0.01
N ASN A 18 14.59 10.57 0.51
CA ASN A 18 13.71 10.38 1.67
C ASN A 18 12.55 9.40 1.37
N GLY A 19 12.22 9.18 0.10
CA GLY A 19 11.18 8.26 -0.33
C GLY A 19 11.61 6.79 -0.44
N LYS A 20 12.90 6.46 -0.30
CA LYS A 20 13.47 5.13 -0.59
C LYS A 20 12.81 3.94 0.14
N ARG A 21 12.20 4.17 1.31
CA ARG A 21 11.50 3.14 2.11
C ARG A 21 9.98 3.26 2.10
N HIS A 22 9.43 4.06 1.19
CA HIS A 22 8.01 4.34 1.10
C HIS A 22 7.44 3.90 -0.25
N VAL A 23 6.13 3.68 -0.27
CA VAL A 23 5.34 3.52 -1.49
C VAL A 23 4.18 4.52 -1.43
N ARG A 24 3.83 5.11 -2.57
CA ARG A 24 2.63 5.95 -2.68
C ARG A 24 1.49 5.14 -3.26
N ILE A 25 0.35 5.21 -2.58
CA ILE A 25 -0.91 4.57 -2.99
C ILE A 25 -1.86 5.69 -3.47
N SER A 26 -2.51 5.48 -4.62
CA SER A 26 -3.59 6.36 -5.07
C SER A 26 -4.89 5.98 -4.36
N MET A 27 -5.57 6.95 -3.76
CA MET A 27 -6.91 6.77 -3.20
C MET A 27 -8.03 7.08 -4.21
N VAL A 28 -7.69 7.48 -5.43
CA VAL A 28 -8.65 7.80 -6.48
C VAL A 28 -9.05 6.50 -7.19
N SER A 29 -9.98 5.77 -6.60
CA SER A 29 -10.63 4.59 -7.17
C SER A 29 -12.00 4.40 -6.56
N LYS A 30 -12.77 3.42 -7.04
CA LYS A 30 -14.00 3.03 -6.36
C LYS A 30 -13.68 2.43 -4.99
N GLN A 31 -14.61 2.59 -4.06
CA GLN A 31 -14.49 2.05 -2.70
C GLN A 31 -14.30 0.52 -2.67
N GLU A 32 -14.89 -0.20 -3.63
CA GLU A 32 -14.70 -1.65 -3.79
C GLU A 32 -13.26 -2.02 -4.16
N ASP A 33 -12.63 -1.28 -5.06
CA ASP A 33 -11.23 -1.51 -5.45
C ASP A 33 -10.28 -1.24 -4.29
N LEU A 34 -10.57 -0.18 -3.50
CA LEU A 34 -9.77 0.16 -2.32
C LEU A 34 -9.89 -0.91 -1.23
N ARG A 35 -11.07 -1.49 -1.03
CA ARG A 35 -11.26 -2.63 -0.11
C ARG A 35 -10.48 -3.86 -0.58
N GLU A 36 -10.58 -4.20 -1.85
CA GLU A 36 -9.84 -5.32 -2.44
C GLU A 36 -8.32 -5.11 -2.35
N PHE A 37 -7.84 -3.88 -2.58
CA PHE A 37 -6.45 -3.50 -2.35
C PHE A 37 -6.01 -3.83 -0.92
N VAL A 38 -6.78 -3.41 0.09
CA VAL A 38 -6.47 -3.68 1.51
C VAL A 38 -6.41 -5.17 1.78
N THR A 39 -7.40 -5.93 1.31
CA THR A 39 -7.44 -7.40 1.46
C THR A 39 -6.23 -8.09 0.84
N ARG A 40 -5.79 -7.65 -0.35
CA ARG A 40 -4.60 -8.22 -1.02
C ARG A 40 -3.31 -7.90 -0.29
N ILE A 41 -3.15 -6.66 0.20
CA ILE A 41 -1.96 -6.25 0.96
C ILE A 41 -1.89 -6.99 2.31
N GLN A 42 -3.01 -7.20 3.00
CA GLN A 42 -3.05 -7.97 4.25
C GLN A 42 -2.58 -9.43 4.09
N LYS A 43 -2.77 -10.03 2.91
CA LYS A 43 -2.29 -11.39 2.61
C LYS A 43 -0.77 -11.50 2.42
N LEU A 44 -0.07 -10.39 2.20
CA LEU A 44 1.38 -10.40 1.92
C LEU A 44 2.26 -10.65 3.15
N ASN A 45 1.67 -10.87 4.33
CA ASN A 45 2.37 -11.12 5.61
C ASN A 45 3.56 -10.16 5.83
N LEU A 46 3.34 -8.88 5.51
CA LEU A 46 4.38 -7.86 5.56
C LEU A 46 4.71 -7.53 7.03
N PRO A 47 5.97 -7.22 7.36
CA PRO A 47 6.41 -6.93 8.72
C PRO A 47 5.99 -5.53 9.19
N PHE A 48 4.80 -5.08 8.81
CA PHE A 48 4.22 -3.89 9.40
C PHE A 48 3.80 -4.26 10.82
N GLY A 49 4.27 -3.52 11.82
CA GLY A 49 3.63 -3.52 13.14
C GLY A 49 2.13 -3.34 12.94
N SER A 50 1.32 -4.03 13.75
CA SER A 50 -0.15 -4.09 13.59
C SER A 50 -0.69 -2.79 13.03
N LEU A 51 -1.43 -2.85 11.91
CA LEU A 51 -2.14 -1.71 11.35
C LEU A 51 -3.06 -1.17 12.45
N GLN A 52 -2.55 -0.23 13.25
CA GLN A 52 -3.35 0.43 14.27
C GLN A 52 -4.33 1.29 13.48
N GLU A 53 -5.62 1.01 13.63
CA GLU A 53 -6.63 2.01 13.30
C GLU A 53 -6.21 3.29 14.02
N THR A 54 -5.81 4.28 13.22
CA THR A 54 -5.57 5.61 13.76
C THR A 54 -6.95 6.21 13.98
N SER A 55 -7.57 5.87 15.12
CA SER A 55 -8.75 6.57 15.61
C SER A 55 -8.36 8.03 15.82
N ARG A 56 -8.83 8.89 14.91
CA ARG A 56 -8.92 10.32 15.11
C ARG A 56 -10.38 10.70 15.25
#